data_AF-A0AAW4TY92-F1
#
_entry.id   AF-A0AAW4TY92-F1
#
_cell.length_a   1.000
_cell.length_b   1.000
_cell.length_c   1.000
_cell.angle_alpha   90.00
_cell.angle_beta   90.00
_cell.angle_gamma   90.00
#
_symmetry.space_group_name_H-M   'P 1'
#
loop_
_entity.id
_entity.type
_entity.pdbx_description
1 polymer ?
#
loop_
_entity_poly.entity_id
_entity_poly.type
_entity_poly.pdbx_seq_one_letter_code
_entity_poly.pdbx_strand_id
1 'polypeptide(L)' 'MKNDEKIIFRLAKIDDAEKLVEIYAPYVKNTNITFEYEVPTIDEFK' A
#
# COMPACT_ATOMS: atom_id res chain seq x y z
N MET A 1 -15.42 3.29 21.85
CA MET A 1 -14.42 3.00 20.80
C MET A 1 -13.05 3.25 21.42
N LYS A 2 -12.24 2.21 21.65
CA LYS A 2 -10.79 2.39 21.87
C LYS A 2 -10.19 2.74 20.50
N ASN A 3 -9.24 3.64 20.31
CA ASN A 3 -8.10 4.04 21.14
C ASN A 3 -7.74 5.51 20.79
N ASP A 4 -7.27 6.29 21.76
CA ASP A 4 -6.61 7.59 21.54
C ASP A 4 -5.22 7.42 20.89
N GLU A 5 -5.17 6.69 19.78
CA GLU A 5 -3.93 6.51 19.02
C GLU A 5 -3.66 7.75 18.18
N LYS A 6 -2.52 8.37 18.47
CA LYS A 6 -2.04 9.53 17.73
C LYS A 6 -1.70 9.10 16.30
N ILE A 7 -2.61 9.37 15.36
CA ILE A 7 -2.35 9.21 13.93
C ILE A 7 -1.40 10.32 13.50
N ILE A 8 -0.25 9.95 12.95
CA ILE A 8 0.78 10.87 12.46
C ILE A 8 0.88 10.70 10.95
N PHE A 9 0.70 11.80 10.21
CA PHE A 9 0.93 11.84 8.77
C PHE A 9 2.35 12.37 8.49
N ARG A 10 3.00 11.80 7.48
CA ARG A 10 4.28 12.25 6.93
C ARG A 10 4.32 12.00 5.43
N LEU A 11 5.25 12.65 4.73
CA LEU A 11 5.51 12.32 3.33
C LEU A 11 6.04 10.89 3.21
N ALA A 12 5.62 10.22 2.13
CA ALA A 12 6.15 8.93 1.75
C ALA A 12 7.61 9.06 1.29
N LYS A 13 8.38 8.01 1.52
CA LYS A 13 9.77 7.85 1.07
C LYS A 13 9.86 6.58 0.23
N ILE A 14 10.94 6.48 -0.55
CA ILE A 14 11.25 5.28 -1.36
C ILE A 14 11.26 4.01 -0.49
N ASP A 15 11.77 4.10 0.75
CA ASP A 15 11.81 2.97 1.69
C ASP A 15 10.41 2.48 2.14
N ASP A 16 9.34 3.25 1.90
CA ASP A 16 7.97 2.83 2.19
C ASP A 16 7.38 1.93 1.09
N ALA A 17 8.05 1.80 -0.07
CA ALA A 17 7.53 1.10 -1.24
C ALA A 17 7.09 -0.34 -0.92
N GLU A 18 7.90 -1.10 -0.16
CA GLU A 18 7.57 -2.48 0.21
C GLU A 18 6.22 -2.56 0.96
N LYS A 19 6.03 -1.67 1.94
CA LYS A 19 4.81 -1.62 2.74
C LYS A 19 3.61 -1.11 1.94
N LEU A 20 3.83 -0.18 1.02
CA LEU A 20 2.78 0.31 0.12
C LEU A 20 2.33 -0.79 -0.84
N VAL A 21 3.24 -1.59 -1.39
CA VAL A 21 2.90 -2.77 -2.21
C VAL A 21 2.12 -3.79 -1.39
N GLU A 22 2.50 -4.05 -0.13
CA GLU A 22 1.76 -4.96 0.75
C GLU A 22 0.32 -4.49 0.98
N ILE A 23 0.12 -3.19 1.24
CA ILE A 23 -1.21 -2.58 1.39
C ILE A 23 -2.01 -2.64 0.08
N TYR A 24 -1.35 -2.46 -1.07
CA TYR A 24 -1.98 -2.42 -2.38
C TYR A 24 -2.33 -3.83 -2.93
N ALA A 25 -1.52 -4.84 -2.62
CA ALA A 25 -1.66 -6.22 -3.10
C ALA A 25 -3.08 -6.85 -2.98
N PRO A 26 -3.82 -6.70 -1.86
CA PRO A 26 -5.18 -7.25 -1.76
C PRO A 26 -6.16 -6.61 -2.75
N TYR A 27 -5.94 -5.35 -3.16
CA TYR A 27 -6.81 -4.69 -4.14
C TYR A 27 -6.63 -5.30 -5.53
N VAL A 28 -5.41 -5.69 -5.90
CA VAL A 28 -5.16 -6.41 -7.16
C VAL A 28 -5.66 -7.85 -7.09
N LYS A 29 -5.36 -8.57 -6.01
CA LYS A 29 -5.61 -10.02 -5.92
C LYS A 29 -7.06 -10.39 -5.64
N ASN A 30 -7.76 -9.59 -4.86
CA ASN A 30 -9.03 -9.98 -4.25
C ASN A 30 -10.20 -9.11 -4.70
N THR A 31 -9.97 -8.17 -5.63
CA THR A 31 -11.01 -7.25 -6.10
C THR A 31 -10.83 -6.95 -7.59
N ASN A 32 -11.86 -6.37 -8.21
CA ASN A 32 -11.83 -5.90 -9.60
C ASN A 32 -11.71 -4.36 -9.67
N ILE A 33 -11.26 -3.69 -8.61
CA ILE A 33 -11.23 -2.21 -8.58
C ILE A 33 -10.02 -1.63 -9.34
N THR A 34 -8.94 -2.40 -9.42
CA THR A 34 -7.70 -2.04 -10.10
C THR A 34 -7.71 -2.58 -11.52
N PHE A 35 -6.95 -1.96 -12.42
CA PHE A 35 -6.75 -2.49 -13.78
C PHE A 35 -5.52 -3.39 -13.91
N GLU A 36 -4.81 -3.60 -12.82
CA GLU A 36 -3.64 -4.49 -12.77
C GLU A 36 -4.05 -5.96 -12.79
N TYR A 37 -3.28 -6.77 -13.52
CA TYR A 37 -3.43 -8.23 -13.55
C TYR A 37 -2.55 -8.92 -12.50
N GLU A 38 -1.39 -8.34 -12.21
CA GLU A 38 -0.41 -8.85 -11.26
C GLU A 38 -0.08 -7.76 -10.24
N VAL A 39 0.33 -8.16 -9.03
CA VAL A 39 0.75 -7.18 -8.01
C VAL A 39 2.04 -6.53 -8.48
N PRO A 40 2.10 -5.18 -8.56
CA PRO A 40 3.33 -4.49 -8.95
C PRO A 40 4.50 -4.83 -8.03
N THR A 41 5.69 -4.84 -8.61
CA THR A 41 6.93 -5.06 -7.88
C THR A 41 7.28 -3.86 -6.99
N ILE A 42 8.16 -4.09 -6.00
CA ILE A 42 8.63 -3.01 -5.12
C ILE A 42 9.35 -1.93 -5.94
N ASP A 43 10.11 -2.30 -6.97
CA ASP A 43 10.86 -1.33 -7.79
C ASP A 43 9.95 -0.45 -8.66
N GLU A 44 8.78 -0.95 -9.08
CA GLU A 44 7.77 -0.12 -9.77
C GLU A 44 7.10 0.91 -8.85
N PHE A 45 7.23 0.76 -7.53
CA PHE A 45 6.71 1.68 -6.52
C PHE A 45 7.76 2.69 -6.00
N LYS A 46 9.01 2.63 -6.49
CA LYS A 46 10.10 3.55 -6.13
C LYS A 46 10.19 4.73 -7.08
#